data_AF-A0A2H0M1B1-F1
#
_entry.id   AF-A0A2H0M1B1-F1
#
_cell.length_a   1.000
_cell.length_b   1.000
_cell.length_c   1.000
_cell.angle_alpha   90.00
_cell.angle_beta   90.00
_cell.angle_gamma   90.00
#
_symmetry.space_group_name_H-M   'P 1'
#
loop_
_entity.id
_entity.type
_entity.pdbx_description
1 polymer ?
#
loop_
_entity_poly.entity_id
_entity_poly.type
_entity_poly.pdbx_seq_one_letter_code
_entity_poly.pdbx_strand_id
1 'polypeptide(L)'
;MTEVKNADVGKFKSFGITMGVAFLVISSILFFKHKSVVAYVIVSAVFFLIAIVIPKLLKPLYIFWMRLALVLSWVNTRLILFLLFYLIFTPIGLIIKILRIDLLDRKIDKTKGTYWKDKEKKEFGLASYERQF
;
A
#
# COMPACT_ATOMS: atom_id res chain seq x y z
N MET A 1 16.68 7.32 -9.35
CA MET A 1 17.36 8.13 -8.31
C MET A 1 17.65 9.57 -8.76
N THR A 2 17.76 9.83 -10.08
CA THR A 2 17.88 11.15 -10.72
C THR A 2 16.61 12.00 -10.63
N GLU A 3 15.43 11.40 -10.73
CA GLU A 3 14.10 12.04 -10.62
C GLU A 3 13.90 12.87 -9.34
N VAL A 4 14.33 12.36 -8.17
CA VAL A 4 14.15 13.06 -6.88
C VAL A 4 15.04 14.29 -6.78
N LYS A 5 16.16 14.31 -7.51
CA LYS A 5 17.13 15.43 -7.50
C LYS A 5 16.66 16.63 -8.33
N ASN A 6 15.83 16.36 -9.35
CA ASN A 6 15.20 17.32 -10.27
C ASN A 6 13.72 17.57 -9.94
N ALA A 7 13.31 17.35 -8.69
CA ALA A 7 11.96 17.69 -8.28
C ALA A 7 11.70 19.20 -8.46
N ASP A 8 10.63 19.54 -9.18
CA ASP A 8 10.21 20.92 -9.41
C ASP A 8 10.02 21.68 -8.09
N VAL A 9 10.26 22.99 -8.12
CA VAL A 9 10.09 23.89 -6.98
C VAL A 9 8.70 23.77 -6.34
N GLY A 10 7.69 23.42 -7.13
CA GLY A 10 6.33 23.13 -6.67
C GLY A 10 6.24 21.94 -5.68
N LYS A 11 6.99 20.85 -5.91
CA LYS A 11 6.97 19.66 -5.02
C LYS A 11 7.58 19.95 -3.64
N PHE A 12 8.58 20.84 -3.57
CA PHE A 12 9.14 21.29 -2.29
C PHE A 12 8.14 22.16 -1.52
N LYS A 13 7.38 23.02 -2.21
CA LYS A 13 6.34 23.85 -1.58
C LYS A 13 5.19 23.00 -1.04
N SER A 14 4.67 22.06 -1.81
CA SER A 14 3.62 21.14 -1.34
C SER A 14 4.06 20.32 -0.13
N PHE A 15 5.30 19.82 -0.13
CA PHE A 15 5.86 19.12 1.04
C PHE A 15 5.91 20.02 2.28
N GLY A 16 6.42 21.25 2.14
CA GLY A 16 6.47 22.23 3.22
C GLY A 16 5.08 22.57 3.78
N ILE A 17 4.07 22.74 2.91
CA ILE A 17 2.68 22.99 3.33
C ILE A 17 2.13 21.79 4.10
N THR A 18 2.33 20.57 3.60
CA THR A 18 1.80 19.34 4.24
C THR A 18 2.40 19.15 5.64
N MET A 19 3.71 19.36 5.78
CA MET A 19 4.39 19.32 7.08
C MET A 19 3.95 20.46 7.99
N GLY A 20 3.80 21.68 7.46
CA GLY A 20 3.29 22.83 8.22
C GLY A 20 1.90 22.58 8.79
N VAL A 21 0.99 22.02 7.98
CA VAL A 21 -0.36 21.63 8.43
C VAL A 21 -0.30 20.52 9.48
N ALA A 22 0.52 19.48 9.27
CA ALA A 22 0.67 18.40 10.24
C ALA A 22 1.15 18.91 11.61
N PHE A 23 2.15 19.79 11.64
CA PHE A 23 2.63 20.41 12.87
C PHE A 23 1.61 21.36 13.49
N LEU A 24 0.84 22.10 12.68
CA LEU A 24 -0.24 22.97 13.17
C LEU A 24 -1.32 22.12 13.88
N VAL A 25 -1.72 20.99 13.29
CA VAL A 25 -2.68 20.06 13.90
C VAL A 25 -2.13 19.49 15.22
N ILE A 26 -0.87 19.04 15.25
CA ILE A 26 -0.22 18.54 16.48
C ILE A 26 -0.18 19.64 17.55
N SER A 27 0.17 20.87 17.18
CA SER A 27 0.20 22.02 18.06
C SER A 27 -1.19 22.37 18.61
N SER A 28 -2.22 22.28 17.78
CA SER A 28 -3.62 22.52 18.17
C SER A 28 -4.11 21.46 19.16
N ILE A 29 -3.83 20.18 18.90
CA ILE A 29 -4.18 19.07 19.82
C ILE A 29 -3.45 19.21 21.17
N LEU A 30 -2.18 19.64 21.16
CA LEU A 30 -1.43 19.89 22.40
C LEU A 30 -1.94 21.12 23.16
N PHE A 31 -2.41 22.16 22.45
CA PHE A 31 -3.00 23.35 23.06
C PHE A 31 -4.22 23.01 23.92
N PHE A 32 -5.05 22.04 23.49
CA PHE A 32 -6.17 21.54 24.28
C PHE A 32 -5.77 20.78 25.55
N LYS A 33 -4.49 20.44 25.76
CA LYS A 33 -4.02 19.61 26.90
C LYS A 33 -3.35 20.37 28.06
N HIS A 34 -3.39 21.71 28.06
CA HIS A 34 -3.20 22.58 29.23
C HIS A 34 -2.08 22.23 30.24
N LYS A 35 -0.81 22.09 29.79
CA LYS A 35 0.37 22.31 30.66
C LYS A 35 1.54 22.94 29.91
N SER A 36 1.98 24.12 30.40
CA SER A 36 3.18 24.87 30.01
C SER A 36 3.34 25.15 28.51
N VAL A 37 2.51 26.07 28.00
CA VAL A 37 2.36 26.40 26.57
C VAL A 37 3.55 27.20 26.01
N VAL A 38 4.29 27.93 26.84
CA VAL A 38 5.25 28.94 26.35
C VAL A 38 6.54 28.32 25.79
N ALA A 39 7.09 27.30 26.45
CA ALA A 39 8.32 26.64 25.99
C ALA A 39 8.11 25.88 24.67
N TYR A 40 6.95 25.22 24.51
CA TYR A 40 6.63 24.45 23.32
C TYR A 40 6.24 25.32 22.12
N VAL A 41 5.61 26.49 22.35
CA VAL A 41 5.33 27.47 21.28
C VAL A 41 6.63 28.07 20.74
N ILE A 42 7.61 28.36 21.59
CA ILE A 42 8.92 28.87 21.17
C ILE A 42 9.68 27.79 20.37
N VAL A 43 9.69 26.54 20.84
CA VAL A 43 10.32 25.43 20.12
C VAL A 43 9.64 25.19 18.76
N SER A 44 8.32 25.24 18.71
CA SER A 44 7.54 25.11 17.46
C SER A 44 7.79 26.28 16.51
N ALA A 45 7.82 27.52 17.00
CA ALA A 45 8.10 28.72 16.21
C ALA A 45 9.54 28.74 15.68
N VAL A 46 10.51 28.31 16.48
CA VAL A 46 11.92 28.14 16.04
C VAL A 46 12.02 27.05 14.97
N PHE A 47 11.31 25.94 15.12
CA PHE A 47 11.26 24.90 14.10
C PHE A 47 10.56 25.36 12.81
N PHE A 48 9.51 26.17 12.93
CA PHE A 48 8.76 26.75 11.82
C PHE A 48 9.60 27.80 11.07
N LEU A 49 10.35 28.63 11.81
CA LEU A 49 11.32 29.57 11.25
C LEU A 49 12.48 28.85 10.55
N ILE A 50 13.01 27.77 11.15
CA ILE A 50 14.04 26.93 10.50
C ILE A 50 13.48 26.26 9.24
N ALA A 51 12.21 25.84 9.24
CA ALA A 51 11.54 25.23 8.10
C ALA A 51 11.24 26.23 6.96
N ILE A 52 11.05 27.52 7.26
CA ILE A 52 10.73 28.56 6.27
C ILE A 52 11.98 29.26 5.72
N VAL A 53 13.00 29.49 6.55
CA VAL A 53 14.06 30.46 6.22
C VAL A 53 15.18 29.87 5.35
N ILE A 54 15.35 28.53 5.28
CA ILE A 54 16.47 27.94 4.53
C ILE A 54 15.99 26.91 3.49
N PRO A 55 15.54 27.34 2.30
CA PRO A 55 15.29 26.45 1.16
C PRO A 55 16.52 25.61 0.76
N LYS A 56 17.74 26.03 1.12
CA LYS A 56 18.98 25.24 0.97
C LYS A 56 19.06 24.01 1.90
N LEU A 57 18.43 24.04 3.07
CA LEU A 57 18.40 22.92 4.03
C LEU A 57 17.21 21.98 3.79
N LEU A 58 16.12 22.50 3.21
CA LEU A 58 14.97 21.68 2.82
C LEU A 58 15.30 20.65 1.73
N LYS A 59 16.25 20.95 0.84
CA LYS A 59 16.63 20.04 -0.25
C LYS A 59 17.18 18.70 0.24
N PRO A 60 18.22 18.62 1.10
CA PRO A 60 18.71 17.35 1.62
C PRO A 60 17.68 16.64 2.51
N LEU A 61 16.91 17.38 3.32
CA LEU A 61 15.88 16.81 4.19
C LEU A 61 14.74 16.16 3.39
N TYR A 62 14.25 16.83 2.34
CA TYR A 62 13.25 16.29 1.41
C TYR A 62 13.77 15.03 0.72
N ILE A 63 15.02 15.03 0.25
CA ILE A 63 15.61 13.85 -0.41
C ILE A 63 15.70 12.68 0.57
N PHE A 64 16.13 12.93 1.82
CA PHE A 64 16.20 11.90 2.85
C PHE A 64 14.81 11.36 3.22
N TRP A 65 13.85 12.24 3.45
CA TRP A 65 12.46 11.88 3.74
C TRP A 65 11.83 11.08 2.60
N MET A 66 12.07 11.49 1.35
CA MET A 66 11.56 10.77 0.19
C MET A 66 12.21 9.40 0.04
N ARG A 67 13.51 9.26 0.34
CA ARG A 67 14.17 7.94 0.38
C ARG A 67 13.55 7.05 1.45
N LEU A 68 13.28 7.57 2.65
CA LEU A 68 12.58 6.81 3.68
C LEU A 68 11.19 6.41 3.22
N ALA A 69 10.43 7.32 2.60
CA ALA A 69 9.11 7.01 2.07
C ALA A 69 9.16 5.91 1.00
N LEU A 70 10.19 5.89 0.13
CA LEU A 70 10.39 4.83 -0.85
C LEU A 70 10.70 3.48 -0.21
N VAL A 71 11.57 3.44 0.79
CA VAL A 71 11.87 2.22 1.55
C VAL A 71 10.63 1.73 2.27
N LEU A 72 9.90 2.63 2.92
CA LEU A 72 8.66 2.31 3.62
C LEU A 72 7.58 1.80 2.66
N SER A 73 7.44 2.41 1.49
CA SER A 73 6.53 1.96 0.43
C SER A 73 6.88 0.54 -0.03
N TRP A 74 8.17 0.26 -0.27
CA TRP A 74 8.66 -1.06 -0.64
C TRP A 74 8.35 -2.10 0.44
N VAL A 75 8.57 -1.77 1.71
CA VAL A 75 8.20 -2.64 2.85
C VAL A 75 6.69 -2.82 2.92
N ASN A 76 5.91 -1.75 2.80
CA ASN A 76 4.45 -1.77 2.92
C ASN A 76 3.80 -2.70 1.89
N THR A 77 4.21 -2.62 0.62
CA THR A 77 3.69 -3.51 -0.42
C THR A 77 3.94 -4.99 -0.08
N ARG A 78 5.12 -5.31 0.45
CA ARG A 78 5.47 -6.69 0.84
C ARG A 78 4.73 -7.14 2.09
N LEU A 79 4.56 -6.24 3.05
CA LEU A 79 3.86 -6.50 4.28
C LEU A 79 2.38 -6.74 4.02
N ILE A 80 1.74 -5.93 3.17
CA ILE A 80 0.36 -6.14 2.73
C ILE A 80 0.21 -7.48 2.02
N LEU A 81 1.11 -7.80 1.08
CA LEU A 81 1.07 -9.06 0.36
C LEU A 81 1.28 -10.27 1.29
N PHE A 82 2.23 -10.16 2.22
CA PHE A 82 2.49 -11.19 3.22
C PHE A 82 1.26 -11.40 4.12
N LEU A 83 0.65 -10.33 4.62
CA LEU A 83 -0.58 -10.39 5.39
C LEU A 83 -1.70 -11.03 4.59
N LEU A 84 -1.99 -10.57 3.37
CA LEU A 84 -3.03 -11.19 2.54
C LEU A 84 -2.79 -12.68 2.33
N PHE A 85 -1.55 -13.07 2.04
CA PHE A 85 -1.20 -14.48 1.86
C PHE A 85 -1.43 -15.30 3.13
N TYR A 86 -0.99 -14.81 4.28
CA TYR A 86 -1.04 -15.58 5.52
C TYR A 86 -2.41 -15.54 6.22
N LEU A 87 -3.13 -14.42 6.12
CA LEU A 87 -4.41 -14.21 6.78
C LEU A 87 -5.63 -14.61 5.92
N ILE A 88 -5.49 -14.60 4.59
CA ILE A 88 -6.61 -14.91 3.69
C ILE A 88 -6.32 -16.19 2.91
N PHE A 89 -5.28 -16.21 2.07
CA PHE A 89 -5.04 -17.34 1.18
C PHE A 89 -4.68 -18.63 1.92
N THR A 90 -3.84 -18.53 2.94
CA THR A 90 -3.37 -19.67 3.74
C THR A 90 -4.53 -20.35 4.50
N PRO A 91 -5.39 -19.64 5.26
CA PRO A 91 -6.51 -20.29 5.91
C PRO A 91 -7.54 -20.82 4.91
N ILE A 92 -7.77 -20.17 3.77
CA ILE A 92 -8.65 -20.73 2.72
C ILE A 92 -8.12 -22.08 2.25
N GLY A 93 -6.82 -22.16 1.92
CA GLY A 93 -6.18 -23.43 1.53
C GLY A 93 -6.21 -24.48 2.64
N LEU A 94 -6.01 -24.05 3.89
CA LEU A 94 -6.08 -24.94 5.07
C LEU A 94 -7.50 -25.49 5.26
N ILE A 95 -8.53 -24.65 5.13
CA ILE A 95 -9.94 -25.04 5.22
C ILE A 95 -10.28 -26.05 4.13
N ILE A 96 -9.90 -25.80 2.87
CA ILE A 96 -10.10 -26.73 1.75
C ILE A 96 -9.42 -28.07 2.03
N LYS A 97 -8.20 -28.03 2.60
CA LYS A 97 -7.44 -29.24 2.96
C LYS A 97 -8.09 -30.02 4.11
N ILE A 98 -8.58 -29.35 5.15
CA ILE A 98 -9.27 -29.97 6.29
C ILE A 98 -10.59 -30.58 5.84
N LEU A 99 -11.36 -29.86 5.02
CA LEU A 99 -12.62 -30.33 4.44
C LEU A 99 -12.40 -31.39 3.34
N ARG A 100 -11.15 -31.72 2.99
CA ARG A 100 -10.75 -32.65 1.92
C ARG A 100 -11.50 -32.41 0.61
N ILE A 101 -11.80 -31.14 0.30
CA ILE A 101 -12.51 -30.77 -0.93
C ILE A 101 -11.53 -30.93 -2.08
N ASP A 102 -11.82 -31.87 -2.97
CA ASP A 102 -11.02 -32.10 -4.17
C ASP A 102 -11.50 -31.19 -5.30
N LEU A 103 -10.97 -29.97 -5.35
CA LEU A 103 -11.34 -28.97 -6.38
C LEU A 103 -10.92 -29.37 -7.81
N LEU A 104 -9.92 -30.24 -7.94
CA LEU A 104 -9.32 -30.59 -9.23
C LEU A 104 -9.56 -32.05 -9.62
N ASP A 105 -10.43 -32.78 -8.89
CA ASP A 105 -10.62 -34.23 -9.04
C ASP A 105 -9.29 -35.00 -9.16
N ARG A 106 -8.34 -34.65 -8.29
CA ARG A 106 -6.96 -35.17 -8.33
C ARG A 106 -6.85 -36.63 -7.90
N LYS A 107 -7.87 -37.17 -7.24
CA LYS A 107 -7.88 -38.58 -6.85
C LYS A 107 -7.98 -39.48 -8.09
N ILE A 108 -6.89 -40.20 -8.35
CA ILE A 108 -6.80 -41.22 -9.40
C ILE A 108 -7.61 -42.43 -8.99
N ASP A 109 -8.81 -42.56 -9.53
CA ASP A 109 -9.68 -43.72 -9.38
C ASP A 109 -9.31 -44.77 -10.42
N LYS A 110 -8.62 -45.84 -10.00
CA LYS A 110 -8.17 -46.94 -10.87
C LYS A 110 -9.31 -47.82 -11.41
N THR A 111 -10.53 -47.63 -10.90
CA THR A 111 -11.70 -48.39 -11.35
C THR A 111 -12.46 -47.67 -12.48
N LYS A 112 -12.17 -46.39 -12.73
CA LYS A 112 -12.76 -45.63 -13.84
C LYS A 112 -12.06 -45.99 -15.15
N GLY A 113 -12.86 -46.36 -16.16
CA GLY A 113 -12.36 -46.62 -17.52
C GLY A 113 -11.92 -45.35 -18.28
N THR A 114 -12.30 -44.16 -17.82
CA THR A 114 -11.97 -42.88 -18.45
C THR A 114 -12.11 -41.74 -17.44
N TYR A 115 -11.20 -40.75 -17.51
CA TYR A 115 -11.26 -39.50 -16.74
C TYR A 115 -11.85 -38.33 -17.54
N TRP A 116 -12.27 -38.58 -18.79
CA TRP A 116 -12.91 -37.56 -19.63
C TRP A 116 -14.23 -37.13 -18.99
N LYS A 117 -14.38 -35.82 -18.75
CA LYS A 117 -15.66 -35.23 -18.35
C LYS A 117 -16.45 -34.92 -19.61
N ASP A 118 -17.71 -35.36 -19.64
CA ASP A 118 -18.61 -35.00 -20.72
C ASP A 118 -18.79 -33.49 -20.75
N LYS A 119 -18.58 -32.90 -21.93
CA LYS A 119 -18.83 -31.48 -22.16
C LYS A 119 -20.34 -31.27 -22.19
N GLU A 120 -20.82 -30.26 -21.46
CA GLU A 120 -22.23 -29.86 -21.54
C GLU A 120 -22.64 -29.65 -23.01
N LYS A 121 -23.73 -30.29 -23.41
CA LYS A 121 -24.34 -30.09 -24.73
C LYS A 121 -25.01 -28.72 -24.74
N LYS A 122 -24.24 -27.67 -25.03
CA LYS A 122 -24.79 -26.37 -25.43
C LYS A 122 -25.31 -26.47 -26.87
N GLU A 123 -26.44 -25.83 -27.14
CA GLU A 123 -26.95 -25.72 -28.50
C GLU A 123 -25.97 -24.91 -29.35
N PHE A 124 -25.27 -25.59 -30.27
CA PHE A 124 -24.32 -24.98 -31.17
C PHE A 124 -25.05 -24.28 -32.31
N GLY A 125 -25.36 -23.00 -32.14
CA GLY A 125 -25.81 -22.12 -33.22
C GLY A 125 -24.63 -21.42 -33.93
N LEU A 126 -24.86 -20.92 -35.16
CA LEU A 126 -23.87 -20.13 -35.92
C LEU A 126 -23.33 -18.94 -35.11
N ALA A 127 -24.18 -18.28 -34.35
CA ALA A 127 -23.81 -17.20 -33.43
C ALA A 127 -22.79 -17.60 -32.35
N SER A 128 -22.69 -18.89 -32.01
CA SER A 128 -21.69 -19.39 -31.05
C SER A 128 -20.29 -19.47 -31.65
N TYR A 129 -20.16 -19.52 -32.98
CA TYR A 129 -18.85 -19.48 -33.66
C TYR A 129 -18.34 -18.06 -33.81
N GLU A 130 -19.24 -17.07 -33.93
CA GLU A 130 -18.87 -15.65 -34.04
C GLU A 130 -18.31 -15.05 -32.73
N ARG A 131 -18.58 -15.68 -31.58
CA ARG A 131 -18.19 -15.18 -30.24
C ARG A 131 -17.28 -16.16 -29.49
N GLN A 132 -16.30 -16.73 -30.19
CA GLN A 132 -15.36 -17.68 -29.59
C GLN A 132 -14.25 -17.04 -28.75
N PHE A 133 -14.01 -15.73 -28.89
CA PHE A 133 -12.96 -14.99 -28.19
C PHE A 133 -13.52 -13.91 -27.28
#